data_AF-A0AAD5DVG5-F1
#
_entry.id   AF-A0AAD5DVG5-F1
#
_cell.length_a   1.000
_cell.length_b   1.000
_cell.length_c   1.000
_cell.angle_alpha   90.00
_cell.angle_beta   90.00
_cell.angle_gamma   90.00
#
_symmetry.space_group_name_H-M   'P 1'
#
loop_
_entity.id
_entity.type
_entity.pdbx_description
1 polymer ?
#
loop_
_entity_poly.entity_id
_entity_poly.type
_entity_poly.pdbx_seq_one_letter_code
_entity_poly.pdbx_strand_id
1 'polypeptide(L)'
;MQAAPKPLSRLQPPLPALHWRCRHRRRRSLVHAEQQPAASPAPDADPLASQRAELGRRLVRHVAGAQPSPDLAGALRPLPVHIEAPRAWATLVDGVAVQGQQALRNALSPRPYPVPSFQTLAHCRCCLTSSRVGRRFRARPVNLFLALLFEQIPAAVALAGLPPIALDRYDLHHGHLFFAPACRQLGILFHAKEYPAAHVDSFPVHLGNCQSGSSLDFDEEAMRWRNLLWLNGQLVALDMAAPALQPLLMPGLELPRTVLEHDLGQPLADVNYFAALRNRRSAERLFVCMPGD
;
A
#
# COMPACT_ATOMS: atom_id res chain seq x y z
N MET A 1 -28.21 43.23 40.12
CA MET A 1 -27.19 43.73 39.17
C MET A 1 -26.45 42.52 38.63
N GLN A 2 -26.74 42.14 37.38
CA GLN A 2 -26.14 41.03 36.66
C GLN A 2 -24.79 41.49 36.07
N ALA A 3 -23.73 40.70 36.23
CA ALA A 3 -22.46 40.90 35.55
C ALA A 3 -22.28 39.81 34.49
N ALA A 4 -22.22 40.23 33.23
CA ALA A 4 -22.03 39.39 32.05
C ALA A 4 -20.56 38.98 31.86
N PRO A 5 -20.27 37.80 31.27
CA PRO A 5 -18.91 37.39 30.92
C PRO A 5 -18.48 37.94 29.55
N LYS A 6 -17.20 38.36 29.45
CA LYS A 6 -16.54 38.77 28.20
C LYS A 6 -16.13 37.54 27.37
N PRO A 7 -16.27 37.52 26.04
CA PRO A 7 -15.75 36.46 25.20
C PRO A 7 -14.27 36.72 24.81
N LEU A 8 -13.43 35.70 24.99
CA LEU A 8 -12.08 35.65 24.42
C LEU A 8 -12.15 34.93 23.06
N SER A 9 -12.20 35.71 21.98
CA SER A 9 -12.00 35.21 20.61
C SER A 9 -10.63 35.68 20.10
N ARG A 10 -9.64 34.78 20.11
CA ARG A 10 -8.47 34.90 19.23
C ARG A 10 -8.38 33.63 18.40
N LEU A 11 -8.98 33.71 17.21
CA LEU A 11 -8.79 32.75 16.12
C LEU A 11 -7.30 32.73 15.76
N GLN A 12 -6.65 31.58 15.93
CA GLN A 12 -5.38 31.31 15.27
C GLN A 12 -5.64 31.19 13.77
N PRO A 13 -4.76 31.72 12.89
CA PRO A 13 -4.88 31.50 11.46
C PRO A 13 -4.63 30.02 11.14
N PRO A 14 -5.35 29.43 10.17
CA PRO A 14 -5.11 28.05 9.76
C PRO A 14 -3.71 27.93 9.15
N LEU A 15 -3.03 26.81 9.47
CA LEU A 15 -1.79 26.38 8.83
C LEU A 15 -2.00 26.25 7.31
N PRO A 16 -0.99 26.56 6.49
CA PRO A 16 -1.14 26.55 5.04
C PRO A 16 -1.42 25.12 4.55
N ALA A 17 -2.59 24.94 3.92
CA ALA A 17 -2.90 23.74 3.17
C ALA A 17 -1.83 23.51 2.09
N LEU A 18 -1.12 22.38 2.17
CA LEU A 18 -0.27 21.88 1.10
C LEU A 18 -1.17 21.48 -0.08
N HIS A 19 -1.53 22.47 -0.90
CA HIS A 19 -2.24 22.25 -2.16
C HIS A 19 -1.33 21.52 -3.15
N TRP A 20 -1.49 20.20 -3.25
CA TRP A 20 -1.03 19.45 -4.41
C TRP A 20 -1.86 19.86 -5.63
N ARG A 21 -1.39 20.87 -6.38
CA ARG A 21 -1.98 21.28 -7.65
C ARG A 21 -1.69 20.23 -8.73
N CYS A 22 -2.69 19.42 -9.05
CA CYS A 22 -2.70 18.59 -10.24
C CYS A 22 -2.82 19.48 -11.50
N ARG A 23 -1.69 19.92 -12.08
CA ARG A 23 -1.67 20.66 -13.35
C ARG A 23 -1.96 19.73 -14.52
N HIS A 24 -3.23 19.62 -14.91
CA HIS A 24 -3.59 19.17 -16.26
C HIS A 24 -3.69 20.38 -17.20
N ARG A 25 -2.59 20.73 -17.88
CA ARG A 25 -2.61 21.71 -18.98
C ARG A 25 -2.96 20.97 -20.28
N ARG A 26 -4.22 21.09 -20.74
CA ARG A 26 -4.57 20.81 -22.14
C ARG A 26 -4.04 21.95 -23.00
N ARG A 27 -3.29 21.60 -24.06
CA ARG A 27 -2.81 22.53 -25.09
C ARG A 27 -3.99 23.23 -25.78
N ARG A 28 -4.04 24.55 -25.72
CA ARG A 28 -4.54 25.41 -26.81
C ARG A 28 -3.46 26.45 -27.10
N SER A 29 -3.08 26.51 -28.36
CA SER A 29 -2.15 27.47 -28.96
C SER A 29 -2.63 28.90 -28.69
N LEU A 30 -1.78 29.72 -28.06
CA LEU A 30 -1.69 31.16 -28.23
C LEU A 30 -0.26 31.57 -27.85
N VAL A 31 0.44 32.17 -28.80
CA VAL A 31 1.82 32.65 -28.70
C VAL A 31 1.85 33.89 -27.82
N HIS A 32 2.53 33.83 -26.66
CA HIS A 32 3.14 35.00 -26.01
C HIS A 32 4.29 34.59 -25.09
N ALA A 33 5.35 35.39 -25.15
CA ALA A 33 6.68 35.22 -24.58
C ALA A 33 6.74 34.65 -23.14
N GLU A 34 7.48 33.55 -22.98
CA GLU A 34 7.83 32.95 -21.69
C GLU A 34 9.01 33.69 -21.05
N GLN A 35 8.75 34.37 -19.92
CA GLN A 35 9.75 34.55 -18.88
C GLN A 35 9.86 33.24 -18.09
N GLN A 36 11.04 32.62 -18.10
CA GLN A 36 11.34 31.41 -17.33
C GLN A 36 11.29 31.70 -15.82
N PRO A 37 10.46 31.00 -15.02
CA PRO A 37 10.62 31.02 -13.57
C PRO A 37 11.80 30.11 -13.17
N ALA A 38 12.62 30.61 -12.26
CA ALA A 38 13.78 29.93 -11.69
C ALA A 38 13.43 28.52 -11.19
N ALA A 39 14.34 27.58 -11.45
CA ALA A 39 14.25 26.20 -11.01
C ALA A 39 14.07 26.15 -9.49
N SER A 40 12.99 25.51 -9.03
CA SER A 40 12.84 25.14 -7.63
C SER A 40 13.92 24.11 -7.25
N PRO A 41 14.48 24.17 -6.03
CA PRO A 41 15.48 23.20 -5.58
C PRO A 41 14.89 21.79 -5.56
N ALA A 42 15.74 20.79 -5.83
CA ALA A 42 15.39 19.37 -5.75
C ALA A 42 14.87 19.02 -4.35
N PRO A 43 13.90 18.09 -4.21
CA PRO A 43 13.40 17.68 -2.90
C PRO A 43 14.55 17.10 -2.06
N ASP A 44 14.65 17.55 -0.81
CA ASP A 44 15.63 17.07 0.17
C ASP A 44 15.62 15.53 0.22
N ALA A 45 16.80 14.94 0.04
CA ALA A 45 16.96 13.49 0.15
C ALA A 45 16.64 13.07 1.59
N ASP A 46 15.73 12.11 1.77
CA ASP A 46 15.33 11.59 3.07
C ASP A 46 16.56 11.05 3.84
N PRO A 47 16.97 11.72 4.94
CA PRO A 47 18.20 11.39 5.65
C PRO A 47 18.13 10.04 6.38
N LEU A 48 16.92 9.51 6.60
CA LEU A 48 16.69 8.25 7.31
C LEU A 48 16.49 7.07 6.36
N ALA A 49 16.43 7.28 5.04
CA ALA A 49 16.15 6.22 4.07
C ALA A 49 17.10 5.01 4.19
N SER A 50 18.39 5.24 4.42
CA SER A 50 19.35 4.14 4.60
C SER A 50 19.11 3.33 5.89
N GLN A 51 18.71 4.00 6.97
CA GLN A 51 18.37 3.34 8.22
C GLN A 51 17.09 2.50 8.08
N ARG A 52 16.07 3.04 7.41
CA ARG A 52 14.83 2.31 7.13
C ARG A 52 15.07 1.09 6.26
N ALA A 53 15.84 1.23 5.20
CA ALA A 53 16.20 0.12 4.32
C ALA A 53 16.98 -0.97 5.06
N GLU A 54 17.85 -0.64 6.03
CA GLU A 54 18.51 -1.66 6.86
C GLU A 54 17.54 -2.36 7.81
N LEU A 55 16.65 -1.60 8.46
CA LEU A 55 15.61 -2.19 9.31
C LEU A 55 14.68 -3.11 8.50
N GLY A 56 14.26 -2.69 7.30
CA GLY A 56 13.47 -3.52 6.39
C GLY A 56 14.21 -4.79 5.97
N ARG A 57 15.51 -4.71 5.65
CA ARG A 57 16.35 -5.89 5.41
C ARG A 57 16.43 -6.84 6.60
N ARG A 58 16.47 -6.33 7.83
CA ARG A 58 16.45 -7.15 9.06
C ARG A 58 15.08 -7.81 9.25
N LEU A 59 14.00 -7.04 9.05
CA LEU A 59 12.63 -7.53 9.14
C LEU A 59 12.37 -8.68 8.16
N VAL A 60 12.69 -8.53 6.88
CA VAL A 60 12.46 -9.59 5.88
C VAL A 60 13.33 -10.83 6.13
N ARG A 61 14.55 -10.67 6.66
CA ARG A 61 15.40 -11.81 7.07
C ARG A 61 14.82 -12.55 8.27
N HIS A 62 14.24 -11.81 9.22
CA HIS A 62 13.58 -12.38 10.39
C HIS A 62 12.32 -13.16 10.01
N VAL A 63 11.41 -12.55 9.25
CA VAL A 63 10.17 -13.20 8.79
C VAL A 63 10.46 -14.36 7.84
N ALA A 64 11.50 -14.27 7.00
CA ALA A 64 11.88 -15.41 6.17
C ALA A 64 12.48 -16.59 6.97
N GLY A 65 12.74 -16.43 8.27
CA GLY A 65 13.43 -17.41 9.10
C GLY A 65 14.93 -17.53 8.82
N ALA A 66 15.49 -16.64 8.00
CA ALA A 66 16.91 -16.65 7.61
C ALA A 66 17.82 -16.11 8.73
N GLN A 67 17.37 -15.10 9.47
CA GLN A 67 18.12 -14.52 10.58
C GLN A 67 17.16 -13.99 11.66
N PRO A 68 16.96 -14.71 12.78
CA PRO A 68 16.10 -14.25 13.88
C PRO A 68 16.56 -12.90 14.42
N SER A 69 15.61 -12.00 14.72
CA SER A 69 15.85 -10.71 15.38
C SER A 69 14.93 -10.63 16.60
N PRO A 70 15.41 -10.98 17.81
CA PRO A 70 14.57 -11.05 19.01
C PRO A 70 13.84 -9.75 19.34
N ASP A 71 14.44 -8.61 19.01
CA ASP A 71 13.84 -7.28 19.18
C ASP A 71 12.63 -7.05 18.28
N LEU A 72 12.54 -7.76 17.14
CA LEU A 72 11.40 -7.69 16.23
C LEU A 72 10.30 -8.69 16.60
N ALA A 73 10.61 -9.78 17.33
CA ALA A 73 9.66 -10.85 17.60
C ALA A 73 8.41 -10.35 18.36
N GLY A 74 8.58 -9.40 19.28
CA GLY A 74 7.46 -8.78 20.01
C GLY A 74 6.64 -7.79 19.18
N ALA A 75 7.13 -7.37 18.02
CA ALA A 75 6.51 -6.40 17.13
C ALA A 75 5.74 -7.04 15.96
N LEU A 76 5.71 -8.37 15.89
CA LEU A 76 5.06 -9.12 14.83
C LEU A 76 3.94 -10.00 15.39
N ARG A 77 2.77 -9.96 14.76
CA ARG A 77 1.67 -10.87 15.04
C ARG A 77 1.53 -11.87 13.90
N PRO A 78 1.91 -13.15 14.09
CA PRO A 78 1.63 -14.19 13.10
C PRO A 78 0.13 -14.33 12.86
N LEU A 79 -0.26 -14.43 11.60
CA LEU A 79 -1.65 -14.63 11.19
C LEU A 79 -1.83 -16.07 10.67
N PRO A 80 -2.85 -16.81 11.14
CA PRO A 80 -3.07 -18.20 10.75
C PRO A 80 -3.62 -18.27 9.31
N VAL A 81 -2.72 -18.28 8.34
CA VAL A 81 -3.03 -18.52 6.92
C VAL A 81 -2.37 -19.82 6.49
N HIS A 82 -3.19 -20.73 5.94
CA HIS A 82 -2.75 -22.04 5.50
C HIS A 82 -2.79 -22.08 3.96
N ILE A 83 -1.87 -21.35 3.34
CA ILE A 83 -1.72 -21.34 1.88
C ILE A 83 -0.25 -21.56 1.53
N GLU A 84 0.01 -22.64 0.80
CA GLU A 84 1.32 -22.89 0.23
C GLU A 84 1.46 -22.21 -1.12
N ALA A 85 2.61 -21.56 -1.33
CA ALA A 85 2.94 -21.00 -2.62
C ALA A 85 3.15 -22.14 -3.65
N PRO A 86 2.57 -22.04 -4.87
CA PRO A 86 2.71 -23.09 -5.87
C PRO A 86 4.15 -23.16 -6.40
N ARG A 87 4.57 -24.29 -6.98
CA ARG A 87 5.91 -24.44 -7.58
C ARG A 87 6.31 -23.32 -8.56
N ALA A 88 5.33 -22.81 -9.32
CA ALA A 88 5.55 -21.69 -10.25
C ALA A 88 5.94 -20.37 -9.53
N TRP A 89 5.63 -20.22 -8.25
CA TRP A 89 6.12 -19.12 -7.42
C TRP A 89 7.63 -19.21 -7.22
N ALA A 90 8.16 -20.39 -6.88
CA ALA A 90 9.60 -20.60 -6.73
C ALA A 90 10.34 -20.32 -8.05
N THR A 91 9.83 -20.78 -9.19
CA THR A 91 10.39 -20.45 -10.51
C THR A 91 10.38 -18.93 -10.77
N LEU A 92 9.34 -18.23 -10.32
CA LEU A 92 9.29 -16.76 -10.44
C LEU A 92 10.34 -16.09 -9.52
N VAL A 93 10.51 -16.56 -8.29
CA VAL A 93 11.56 -16.09 -7.36
C VAL A 93 12.93 -16.22 -8.01
N ASP A 94 13.26 -17.40 -8.54
CA ASP A 94 14.55 -17.66 -9.19
C ASP A 94 14.75 -16.77 -10.43
N GLY A 95 13.71 -16.63 -11.26
CA GLY A 95 13.74 -15.76 -12.43
C GLY A 95 13.98 -14.30 -12.06
N VAL A 96 13.27 -13.79 -11.04
CA VAL A 96 13.42 -12.40 -10.57
C VAL A 96 14.79 -12.18 -9.94
N ALA A 97 15.33 -13.15 -9.21
CA ALA A 97 16.67 -13.04 -8.63
C ALA A 97 17.77 -12.88 -9.68
N VAL A 98 17.55 -13.34 -10.93
CA VAL A 98 18.52 -13.26 -12.03
C VAL A 98 18.21 -12.10 -12.99
N GLN A 99 16.94 -11.91 -13.35
CA GLN A 99 16.52 -10.99 -14.43
C GLN A 99 15.66 -9.82 -13.93
N GLY A 100 15.41 -9.73 -12.63
CA GLY A 100 14.61 -8.68 -12.00
C GLY A 100 13.22 -8.56 -12.61
N GLN A 101 12.83 -7.32 -12.93
CA GLN A 101 11.52 -7.00 -13.47
C GLN A 101 11.21 -7.69 -14.81
N GLN A 102 12.23 -8.08 -15.60
CA GLN A 102 12.02 -8.76 -16.88
C GLN A 102 11.45 -10.17 -16.68
N ALA A 103 11.89 -10.91 -15.65
CA ALA A 103 11.30 -12.21 -15.33
C ALA A 103 9.82 -12.07 -14.94
N LEU A 104 9.46 -11.04 -14.18
CA LEU A 104 8.06 -10.76 -13.85
C LEU A 104 7.24 -10.48 -15.12
N ARG A 105 7.73 -9.62 -16.03
CA ARG A 105 7.06 -9.36 -17.32
C ARG A 105 6.84 -10.64 -18.13
N ASN A 106 7.85 -11.51 -18.18
CA ASN A 106 7.77 -12.79 -18.90
C ASN A 106 6.76 -13.76 -18.26
N ALA A 107 6.61 -13.73 -16.93
CA ALA A 107 5.66 -14.55 -16.19
C ALA A 107 4.20 -14.07 -16.33
N LEU A 108 3.98 -12.80 -16.69
CA LEU A 108 2.65 -12.25 -16.94
C LEU A 108 2.12 -12.61 -18.33
N SER A 109 0.80 -12.74 -18.42
CA SER A 109 0.09 -12.89 -19.68
C SER A 109 0.21 -11.60 -20.50
N PRO A 110 0.43 -11.70 -21.83
CA PRO A 110 0.51 -10.52 -22.68
C PRO A 110 -0.85 -9.80 -22.82
N ARG A 111 -1.95 -10.45 -22.42
CA ARG A 111 -3.30 -9.89 -22.49
C ARG A 111 -3.55 -8.92 -21.32
N PRO A 112 -3.76 -7.61 -21.57
CA PRO A 112 -4.23 -6.69 -20.56
C PRO A 112 -5.73 -6.87 -20.31
N TYR A 113 -6.15 -6.61 -19.08
CA TYR A 113 -7.55 -6.54 -18.67
C TYR A 113 -7.83 -5.16 -18.11
N PRO A 114 -8.98 -4.53 -18.46
CA PRO A 114 -9.35 -3.26 -17.85
C PRO A 114 -9.56 -3.47 -16.35
N VAL A 115 -8.93 -2.62 -15.54
CA VAL A 115 -9.21 -2.55 -14.11
C VAL A 115 -10.62 -1.98 -13.94
N PRO A 116 -11.45 -2.52 -13.03
CA PRO A 116 -12.78 -1.97 -12.77
C PRO A 116 -12.70 -0.49 -12.38
N SER A 117 -13.57 0.32 -12.97
CA SER A 117 -13.75 1.71 -12.56
C SER A 117 -14.77 1.75 -11.42
N PHE A 118 -14.39 2.32 -10.29
CA PHE A 118 -15.29 2.55 -9.17
C PHE A 118 -15.75 4.01 -9.27
N GLN A 119 -16.94 4.21 -9.84
CA GLN A 119 -17.46 5.55 -10.10
C GLN A 119 -17.60 6.34 -8.79
N THR A 120 -16.80 7.40 -8.66
CA THR A 120 -16.93 8.43 -7.62
C THR A 120 -17.29 9.73 -8.29
N LEU A 121 -18.58 10.00 -8.53
CA LEU A 121 -19.07 11.22 -9.22
C LEU A 121 -18.50 11.42 -10.65
N ALA A 122 -19.26 12.08 -11.53
CA ALA A 122 -18.88 12.22 -12.95
C ALA A 122 -17.55 12.98 -13.19
N HIS A 123 -17.03 13.70 -12.20
CA HIS A 123 -15.84 14.55 -12.31
C HIS A 123 -14.62 14.05 -11.50
N CYS A 124 -14.75 13.03 -10.64
CA CYS A 124 -13.64 12.51 -9.83
C CYS A 124 -13.32 11.06 -10.23
N ARG A 125 -12.35 10.86 -11.11
CA ARG A 125 -11.85 9.50 -11.39
C ARG A 125 -10.91 9.09 -10.26
N CYS A 126 -11.35 8.17 -9.40
CA CYS A 126 -10.44 7.41 -8.54
C CYS A 126 -9.62 6.44 -9.42
N CYS A 127 -8.32 6.36 -9.16
CA CYS A 127 -7.40 5.37 -9.71
C CYS A 127 -6.86 4.53 -8.55
N LEU A 128 -7.57 3.45 -8.18
CA LEU A 128 -7.10 2.52 -7.12
C LEU A 128 -5.81 1.78 -7.50
N THR A 129 -5.40 1.88 -8.75
CA THR A 129 -4.28 1.16 -9.32
C THR A 129 -3.34 2.13 -10.03
N SER A 130 -2.05 1.81 -10.03
CA SER A 130 -1.01 2.54 -10.75
C SER A 130 -1.22 2.57 -12.28
N SER A 131 -1.98 1.61 -12.83
CA SER A 131 -2.37 1.55 -14.23
C SER A 131 -3.87 1.28 -14.42
N ARG A 132 -4.45 1.75 -15.53
CA ARG A 132 -5.87 1.47 -15.88
C ARG A 132 -6.10 0.04 -16.37
N VAL A 133 -5.02 -0.69 -16.63
CA VAL A 133 -5.05 -2.09 -17.02
C VAL A 133 -4.23 -2.90 -16.04
N GLY A 134 -4.61 -4.17 -15.88
CA GLY A 134 -3.86 -5.15 -15.12
C GLY A 134 -3.69 -6.42 -15.94
N ARG A 135 -2.68 -7.19 -15.58
CA ARG A 135 -2.38 -8.50 -16.17
C ARG A 135 -2.63 -9.59 -15.14
N ARG A 136 -2.51 -10.83 -15.58
CA ARG A 136 -2.51 -12.02 -14.72
C ARG A 136 -1.28 -12.85 -15.04
N PHE A 137 -0.81 -13.64 -14.09
CA PHE A 137 0.25 -14.61 -14.34
C PHE A 137 -0.20 -15.66 -15.38
N ARG A 138 0.72 -16.09 -16.23
CA ARG A 138 0.51 -17.22 -17.16
C ARG A 138 0.23 -18.50 -16.37
N ALA A 139 0.95 -18.69 -15.26
CA ALA A 139 0.73 -19.77 -14.32
C ALA A 139 -0.55 -19.52 -13.50
N ARG A 140 -1.66 -20.16 -13.88
CA ARG A 140 -2.95 -20.06 -13.19
C ARG A 140 -2.87 -20.33 -11.67
N PRO A 141 -2.07 -21.30 -11.18
CA PRO A 141 -1.91 -21.52 -9.74
C PRO A 141 -1.40 -20.28 -8.98
N VAL A 142 -0.55 -19.44 -9.58
CA VAL A 142 -0.06 -18.20 -8.95
C VAL A 142 -1.21 -17.20 -8.77
N ASN A 143 -2.07 -17.04 -9.77
CA ASN A 143 -3.23 -16.15 -9.63
C ASN A 143 -4.20 -16.62 -8.54
N LEU A 144 -4.43 -17.94 -8.46
CA LEU A 144 -5.30 -18.52 -7.44
C LEU A 144 -4.69 -18.35 -6.05
N PHE A 145 -3.40 -18.64 -5.90
CA PHE A 145 -2.64 -18.45 -4.67
C PHE A 145 -2.78 -17.02 -4.13
N LEU A 146 -2.52 -16.01 -4.96
CA LEU A 146 -2.63 -14.61 -4.58
C LEU A 146 -4.07 -14.22 -4.22
N ALA A 147 -5.07 -14.68 -5.00
CA ALA A 147 -6.46 -14.40 -4.69
C ALA A 147 -6.89 -15.02 -3.35
N LEU A 148 -6.46 -16.25 -3.05
CA LEU A 148 -6.75 -16.91 -1.79
C LEU A 148 -6.06 -16.21 -0.61
N LEU A 149 -4.87 -15.63 -0.80
CA LEU A 149 -4.23 -14.81 0.24
C LEU A 149 -5.13 -13.63 0.65
N PHE A 150 -5.64 -12.85 -0.32
CA PHE A 150 -6.60 -11.79 -0.03
C PHE A 150 -7.85 -12.32 0.69
N GLU A 151 -8.43 -13.41 0.19
CA GLU A 151 -9.66 -14.00 0.75
C GLU A 151 -9.49 -14.54 2.18
N GLN A 152 -8.29 -15.00 2.56
CA GLN A 152 -8.04 -15.54 3.91
C GLN A 152 -7.65 -14.48 4.95
N ILE A 153 -7.12 -13.32 4.53
CA ILE A 153 -6.66 -12.27 5.46
C ILE A 153 -7.75 -11.86 6.47
N PRO A 154 -9.00 -11.53 6.09
CA PRO A 154 -10.03 -11.13 7.05
C PRO A 154 -10.25 -12.14 8.18
N ALA A 155 -10.33 -13.43 7.83
CA ALA A 155 -10.54 -14.50 8.80
C ALA A 155 -9.29 -14.70 9.69
N ALA A 156 -8.10 -14.66 9.11
CA ALA A 156 -6.85 -14.82 9.85
C ALA A 156 -6.63 -13.68 10.86
N VAL A 157 -6.95 -12.44 10.47
CA VAL A 157 -6.90 -11.25 11.34
C VAL A 157 -7.90 -11.37 12.49
N ALA A 158 -9.13 -11.79 12.22
CA ALA A 158 -10.14 -12.01 13.25
C ALA A 158 -9.71 -13.09 14.25
N LEU A 159 -9.15 -14.21 13.77
CA LEU A 159 -8.62 -15.29 14.62
C LEU A 159 -7.44 -14.83 15.49
N ALA A 160 -6.65 -13.88 15.01
CA ALA A 160 -5.56 -13.27 15.76
C ALA A 160 -6.02 -12.20 16.78
N GLY A 161 -7.32 -11.93 16.87
CA GLY A 161 -7.88 -10.92 17.77
C GLY A 161 -7.53 -9.48 17.39
N LEU A 162 -7.26 -9.23 16.11
CA LEU A 162 -6.91 -7.90 15.59
C LEU A 162 -8.15 -7.17 15.04
N PRO A 163 -8.08 -5.83 14.87
CA PRO A 163 -9.17 -5.04 14.29
C PRO A 163 -9.64 -5.61 12.94
N PRO A 164 -10.95 -5.63 12.67
CA PRO A 164 -11.51 -6.31 11.51
C PRO A 164 -11.07 -5.66 10.20
N ILE A 165 -10.81 -6.48 9.19
CA ILE A 165 -10.45 -6.05 7.82
C ILE A 165 -11.54 -6.52 6.86
N ALA A 166 -12.02 -5.62 6.00
CA ALA A 166 -12.93 -5.91 4.91
C ALA A 166 -12.19 -6.01 3.57
N LEU A 167 -12.73 -6.79 2.64
CA LEU A 167 -12.25 -6.82 1.26
C LEU A 167 -13.11 -5.89 0.41
N ASP A 168 -12.69 -4.65 0.30
CA ASP A 168 -13.31 -3.64 -0.53
C ASP A 168 -12.30 -2.57 -0.96
N ARG A 169 -12.77 -1.63 -1.78
CA ARG A 169 -11.96 -0.56 -2.38
C ARG A 169 -11.38 0.45 -1.37
N TYR A 170 -11.89 0.51 -0.15
CA TYR A 170 -11.44 1.44 0.89
C TYR A 170 -10.53 0.75 1.89
N ASP A 171 -10.80 -0.51 2.20
CA ASP A 171 -10.01 -1.32 3.12
C ASP A 171 -8.98 -2.12 2.31
N LEU A 172 -8.94 -3.45 2.44
CA LEU A 172 -7.95 -4.28 1.77
C LEU A 172 -8.39 -4.64 0.35
N HIS A 173 -7.69 -4.10 -0.64
CA HIS A 173 -7.83 -4.48 -2.05
C HIS A 173 -6.51 -4.57 -2.81
N HIS A 174 -5.39 -4.15 -2.22
CA HIS A 174 -4.10 -4.22 -2.89
C HIS A 174 -2.96 -4.63 -1.97
N GLY A 175 -1.86 -5.02 -2.58
CA GLY A 175 -0.58 -5.19 -1.94
C GLY A 175 0.55 -5.02 -2.95
N HIS A 176 1.74 -4.68 -2.46
CA HIS A 176 2.92 -4.43 -3.24
C HIS A 176 3.77 -5.70 -3.30
N LEU A 177 3.96 -6.24 -4.50
CA LEU A 177 4.87 -7.33 -4.76
C LEU A 177 6.30 -6.76 -4.84
N PHE A 178 7.19 -7.30 -4.04
CA PHE A 178 8.60 -6.91 -4.02
C PHE A 178 9.52 -8.14 -3.97
N PHE A 179 10.75 -7.96 -4.42
CA PHE A 179 11.83 -8.93 -4.22
C PHE A 179 12.70 -8.48 -3.07
N ALA A 180 12.99 -9.38 -2.13
CA ALA A 180 13.89 -9.14 -0.99
C ALA A 180 15.24 -9.82 -1.24
N PRO A 181 16.28 -9.10 -1.72
CA PRO A 181 17.59 -9.71 -1.98
C PRO A 181 18.22 -10.31 -0.73
N ALA A 182 17.95 -9.72 0.44
CA ALA A 182 18.52 -10.13 1.73
C ALA A 182 18.16 -11.57 2.14
N CYS A 183 17.06 -12.12 1.62
CA CYS A 183 16.65 -13.51 1.84
C CYS A 183 16.33 -14.26 0.53
N ARG A 184 16.53 -13.63 -0.63
CA ARG A 184 16.20 -14.15 -1.97
C ARG A 184 14.76 -14.65 -2.09
N GLN A 185 13.81 -13.89 -1.57
CA GLN A 185 12.39 -14.23 -1.58
C GLN A 185 11.54 -13.16 -2.27
N LEU A 186 10.39 -13.56 -2.80
CA LEU A 186 9.32 -12.63 -3.15
C LEU A 186 8.40 -12.44 -1.95
N GLY A 187 8.11 -11.18 -1.64
CA GLY A 187 7.20 -10.79 -0.57
C GLY A 187 6.04 -9.96 -1.10
N ILE A 188 4.97 -9.89 -0.31
CA ILE A 188 3.83 -9.01 -0.58
C ILE A 188 3.54 -8.20 0.68
N LEU A 189 3.59 -6.88 0.55
CA LEU A 189 3.17 -5.95 1.59
C LEU A 189 1.74 -5.49 1.29
N PHE A 190 0.80 -5.84 2.16
CA PHE A 190 -0.59 -5.42 2.04
C PHE A 190 -0.85 -4.22 2.95
N HIS A 191 -1.75 -3.35 2.49
CA HIS A 191 -2.27 -2.25 3.28
C HIS A 191 -3.78 -2.43 3.46
N ALA A 192 -4.17 -2.74 4.70
CA ALA A 192 -5.55 -2.59 5.11
C ALA A 192 -5.85 -1.13 5.46
N LYS A 193 -7.12 -0.79 5.64
CA LYS A 193 -7.59 0.56 5.98
C LYS A 193 -6.97 1.61 5.06
N GLU A 194 -6.95 1.33 3.76
CA GLU A 194 -6.18 2.09 2.78
C GLU A 194 -6.68 3.53 2.63
N TYR A 195 -8.00 3.70 2.62
CA TYR A 195 -8.63 4.99 2.43
C TYR A 195 -9.62 5.28 3.57
N PRO A 196 -9.16 5.61 4.79
CA PRO A 196 -10.05 6.10 5.84
C PRO A 196 -10.72 7.40 5.38
N ALA A 197 -11.97 7.62 5.77
CA ALA A 197 -12.70 8.84 5.50
C ALA A 197 -11.96 10.06 6.08
N ALA A 198 -11.91 11.14 5.31
CA ALA A 198 -11.30 12.38 5.77
C ALA A 198 -12.21 13.02 6.82
N HIS A 199 -11.66 13.29 7.99
CA HIS A 199 -12.34 14.00 9.08
C HIS A 199 -11.42 15.09 9.62
N VAL A 200 -11.91 16.32 9.69
CA VAL A 200 -11.08 17.48 10.09
C VAL A 200 -10.42 17.31 11.45
N ASP A 201 -11.09 16.61 12.38
CA ASP A 201 -10.63 16.48 13.76
C ASP A 201 -9.81 15.20 14.01
N SER A 202 -10.14 14.09 13.34
CA SER A 202 -9.52 12.77 13.60
C SER A 202 -8.58 12.28 12.51
N PHE A 203 -8.80 12.67 11.25
CA PHE A 203 -7.95 12.28 10.12
C PHE A 203 -7.97 13.34 9.01
N PRO A 204 -7.25 14.47 9.20
CA PRO A 204 -7.25 15.59 8.26
C PRO A 204 -6.33 15.35 7.05
N VAL A 205 -6.18 14.09 6.62
CA VAL A 205 -5.31 13.69 5.51
C VAL A 205 -6.16 13.43 4.26
N HIS A 206 -5.80 14.11 3.17
CA HIS A 206 -6.43 13.94 1.87
C HIS A 206 -5.66 12.91 1.02
N LEU A 207 -6.22 11.70 0.89
CA LEU A 207 -5.63 10.58 0.12
C LEU A 207 -6.10 10.56 -1.35
N GLY A 208 -6.56 11.71 -1.85
CA GLY A 208 -7.06 11.87 -3.21
C GLY A 208 -8.46 11.30 -3.43
N ASN A 209 -8.86 11.20 -4.71
CA ASN A 209 -10.25 10.86 -5.09
C ASN A 209 -10.69 9.46 -4.66
N CYS A 210 -9.77 8.55 -4.36
CA CYS A 210 -10.11 7.20 -3.92
C CYS A 210 -10.67 7.13 -2.50
N GLN A 211 -10.35 8.14 -1.69
CA GLN A 211 -10.95 8.39 -0.37
C GLN A 211 -12.40 8.86 -0.43
N SER A 212 -12.85 9.40 -1.57
CA SER A 212 -14.17 10.01 -1.69
C SER A 212 -15.28 8.98 -1.48
N GLY A 213 -16.17 9.27 -0.52
CA GLY A 213 -17.27 8.39 -0.13
C GLY A 213 -16.83 7.15 0.64
N SER A 214 -15.62 7.14 1.19
CA SER A 214 -15.18 6.09 2.10
C SER A 214 -16.10 6.01 3.31
N SER A 215 -16.49 4.78 3.65
CA SER A 215 -17.24 4.44 4.86
C SER A 215 -16.34 3.98 6.00
N LEU A 216 -15.02 4.02 5.81
CA LEU A 216 -14.07 3.61 6.84
C LEU A 216 -13.77 4.78 7.76
N ASP A 217 -14.21 4.70 9.00
CA ASP A 217 -13.76 5.65 10.01
C ASP A 217 -12.27 5.42 10.32
N PHE A 218 -11.57 6.51 10.61
CA PHE A 218 -10.20 6.43 11.09
C PHE A 218 -10.18 5.87 12.51
N ASP A 219 -9.40 4.82 12.73
CA ASP A 219 -9.24 4.15 14.02
C ASP A 219 -7.74 3.91 14.26
N GLU A 220 -7.19 4.50 15.32
CA GLU A 220 -5.76 4.42 15.59
C GLU A 220 -5.27 2.99 15.85
N GLU A 221 -6.11 2.14 16.46
CA GLU A 221 -5.77 0.75 16.74
C GLU A 221 -5.76 -0.09 15.46
N ALA A 222 -6.71 0.13 14.54
CA ALA A 222 -6.72 -0.49 13.23
C ALA A 222 -5.52 -0.04 12.39
N MET A 223 -5.19 1.26 12.43
CA MET A 223 -4.04 1.80 11.70
C MET A 223 -2.71 1.28 12.23
N ARG A 224 -2.62 0.96 13.53
CA ARG A 224 -1.44 0.31 14.13
C ARG A 224 -1.10 -1.03 13.47
N TRP A 225 -2.11 -1.82 13.08
CA TRP A 225 -1.95 -3.19 12.59
C TRP A 225 -2.14 -3.36 11.08
N ARG A 226 -2.33 -2.26 10.35
CA ARG A 226 -2.78 -2.28 8.95
C ARG A 226 -1.78 -2.87 7.94
N ASN A 227 -0.50 -2.89 8.28
CA ASN A 227 0.55 -3.40 7.38
C ASN A 227 0.70 -4.89 7.59
N LEU A 228 0.38 -5.68 6.57
CA LEU A 228 0.49 -7.13 6.60
C LEU A 228 1.58 -7.56 5.64
N LEU A 229 2.52 -8.39 6.09
CA LEU A 229 3.61 -8.88 5.27
C LEU A 229 3.46 -10.39 5.06
N TRP A 230 3.30 -10.80 3.80
CA TRP A 230 3.47 -12.19 3.40
C TRP A 230 4.87 -12.42 2.87
N LEU A 231 5.60 -13.38 3.43
CA LEU A 231 6.94 -13.75 2.99
C LEU A 231 7.27 -15.20 3.38
N ASN A 232 7.82 -15.97 2.44
CA ASN A 232 8.26 -17.36 2.68
C ASN A 232 7.20 -18.25 3.37
N GLY A 233 5.93 -18.13 2.96
CA GLY A 233 4.83 -18.92 3.52
C GLY A 233 4.27 -18.40 4.85
N GLN A 234 4.82 -17.33 5.41
CA GLN A 234 4.32 -16.70 6.62
C GLN A 234 3.54 -15.43 6.28
N LEU A 235 2.39 -15.23 6.94
CA LEU A 235 1.69 -13.95 6.97
C LEU A 235 1.82 -13.37 8.38
N VAL A 236 2.30 -12.13 8.50
CA VAL A 236 2.42 -11.42 9.77
C VAL A 236 1.80 -10.03 9.68
N ALA A 237 1.13 -9.57 10.73
CA ALA A 237 0.78 -8.17 10.90
C ALA A 237 1.92 -7.44 11.64
N LEU A 238 2.27 -6.24 11.16
CA LEU A 238 3.31 -5.40 11.74
C LEU A 238 2.70 -4.49 12.81
N ASP A 239 3.23 -4.55 14.04
CA ASP A 239 2.84 -3.63 15.10
C ASP A 239 3.55 -2.28 14.92
N MET A 240 2.90 -1.33 14.27
CA MET A 240 3.49 0.00 14.06
C MET A 240 3.50 0.88 15.32
N ALA A 241 3.01 0.41 16.46
CA ALA A 241 3.24 1.07 17.75
C ALA A 241 4.54 0.59 18.41
N ALA A 242 5.05 -0.59 18.03
CA ALA A 242 6.27 -1.14 18.61
C ALA A 242 7.50 -0.27 18.25
N PRO A 243 8.30 0.18 19.24
CA PRO A 243 9.46 1.05 18.98
C PRO A 243 10.45 0.48 17.97
N ALA A 244 10.57 -0.86 17.89
CA ALA A 244 11.48 -1.52 16.97
C ALA A 244 11.08 -1.37 15.49
N LEU A 245 9.79 -1.12 15.19
CA LEU A 245 9.29 -0.94 13.83
C LEU A 245 8.96 0.50 13.46
N GLN A 246 8.80 1.41 14.43
CA GLN A 246 8.51 2.82 14.18
C GLN A 246 9.48 3.49 13.18
N PRO A 247 10.80 3.20 13.17
CA PRO A 247 11.69 3.80 12.20
C PRO A 247 11.35 3.45 10.74
N LEU A 248 10.55 2.40 10.46
CA LEU A 248 10.08 2.10 9.10
C LEU A 248 9.07 3.12 8.56
N LEU A 249 8.51 3.98 9.41
CA LEU A 249 7.61 5.04 8.98
C LEU A 249 8.42 6.19 8.37
N MET A 250 8.19 6.44 7.08
CA MET A 250 8.75 7.60 6.41
C MET A 250 8.12 8.88 6.99
N PRO A 251 8.87 9.99 7.09
CA PRO A 251 8.32 11.28 7.48
C PRO A 251 7.07 11.66 6.67
N GLY A 252 5.98 12.01 7.37
CA GLY A 252 4.68 12.32 6.80
C GLY A 252 3.73 11.13 6.65
N LEU A 253 4.19 9.90 6.94
CA LEU A 253 3.36 8.68 6.96
C LEU A 253 3.06 8.18 8.37
N GLU A 254 3.32 8.96 9.40
CA GLU A 254 3.14 8.56 10.80
C GLU A 254 1.66 8.37 11.15
N LEU A 255 0.79 9.28 10.70
CA LEU A 255 -0.65 9.16 10.94
C LEU A 255 -1.28 7.99 10.17
N PRO A 256 -1.06 7.83 8.85
CA PRO A 256 -1.57 6.66 8.14
C PRO A 256 -0.77 5.38 8.47
N ARG A 257 0.34 5.47 9.21
CA ARG A 257 1.23 4.35 9.57
C ARG A 257 1.62 3.47 8.38
N THR A 258 1.80 4.06 7.19
CA THR A 258 2.11 3.29 5.98
C THR A 258 3.60 2.93 5.95
N VAL A 259 3.91 1.64 5.87
CA VAL A 259 5.26 1.16 5.53
C VAL A 259 5.41 1.13 4.02
N LEU A 260 6.56 1.54 3.50
CA LEU A 260 6.81 1.52 2.07
C LEU A 260 7.56 0.26 1.66
N GLU A 261 7.12 -0.36 0.57
CA GLU A 261 7.67 -1.63 0.07
C GLU A 261 9.14 -1.51 -0.36
N HIS A 262 9.57 -0.30 -0.76
CA HIS A 262 10.96 -0.05 -1.14
C HIS A 262 11.95 -0.17 0.03
N ASP A 263 11.47 0.00 1.27
CA ASP A 263 12.30 -0.21 2.47
C ASP A 263 12.49 -1.71 2.74
N LEU A 264 11.59 -2.57 2.25
CA LEU A 264 11.64 -4.03 2.42
C LEU A 264 12.42 -4.75 1.31
N GLY A 265 12.55 -4.13 0.13
CA GLY A 265 13.24 -4.71 -1.00
C GLY A 265 13.05 -3.93 -2.30
N GLN A 266 13.24 -4.61 -3.42
CA GLN A 266 13.01 -4.04 -4.75
C GLN A 266 11.52 -4.16 -5.12
N PRO A 267 10.79 -3.04 -5.28
CA PRO A 267 9.39 -3.08 -5.72
C PRO A 267 9.29 -3.62 -7.15
N LEU A 268 8.27 -4.44 -7.43
CA LEU A 268 8.09 -5.07 -8.74
C LEU A 268 6.77 -4.69 -9.41
N ALA A 269 5.66 -4.78 -8.66
CA ALA A 269 4.31 -4.55 -9.16
C ALA A 269 3.30 -4.37 -8.02
N ASP A 270 2.16 -3.76 -8.33
CA ASP A 270 1.00 -3.81 -7.45
C ASP A 270 0.14 -5.02 -7.81
N VAL A 271 -0.35 -5.72 -6.79
CA VAL A 271 -1.29 -6.82 -6.92
C VAL A 271 -2.61 -6.37 -6.32
N ASN A 272 -3.64 -6.30 -7.16
CA ASN A 272 -4.95 -5.78 -6.81
C ASN A 272 -6.00 -6.89 -6.87
N TYR A 273 -6.86 -6.97 -5.87
CA TYR A 273 -7.95 -7.92 -5.77
C TYR A 273 -9.26 -7.19 -5.51
N PHE A 274 -10.23 -7.35 -6.43
CA PHE A 274 -11.52 -6.68 -6.32
C PHE A 274 -12.64 -7.66 -5.97
N ALA A 275 -12.95 -7.79 -4.67
CA ALA A 275 -14.01 -8.66 -4.15
C ALA A 275 -15.41 -8.34 -4.73
N ALA A 276 -15.63 -7.07 -5.13
CA ALA A 276 -16.88 -6.63 -5.76
C ALA A 276 -17.20 -7.35 -7.09
N LEU A 277 -16.20 -7.96 -7.74
CA LEU A 277 -16.37 -8.76 -8.96
C LEU A 277 -16.94 -10.16 -8.67
N ARG A 278 -18.09 -10.22 -7.99
CA ARG A 278 -18.71 -11.45 -7.46
C ARG A 278 -19.03 -12.49 -8.54
N ASN A 279 -19.26 -12.07 -9.78
CA ASN A 279 -19.53 -12.93 -10.93
C ASN A 279 -18.28 -13.55 -11.58
N ARG A 280 -17.09 -13.26 -11.04
CA ARG A 280 -15.81 -13.81 -11.51
C ARG A 280 -15.27 -14.84 -10.52
N ARG A 281 -14.46 -15.79 -11.01
CA ARG A 281 -13.71 -16.71 -10.13
C ARG A 281 -12.63 -15.92 -9.36
N SER A 282 -12.24 -16.38 -8.18
CA SER A 282 -11.24 -15.70 -7.32
C SER A 282 -9.99 -15.26 -8.09
N ALA A 283 -9.36 -16.17 -8.85
CA ALA A 283 -8.17 -15.89 -9.65
C ALA A 283 -8.39 -14.86 -10.78
N GLU A 284 -9.64 -14.61 -11.19
CA GLU A 284 -10.00 -13.61 -12.21
C GLU A 284 -10.28 -12.24 -11.60
N ARG A 285 -10.44 -12.14 -10.29
CA ARG A 285 -10.59 -10.87 -9.55
C ARG A 285 -9.25 -10.20 -9.28
N LEU A 286 -8.15 -10.90 -9.57
CA LEU A 286 -6.77 -10.45 -9.42
C LEU A 286 -6.28 -9.69 -10.67
N PHE A 287 -5.56 -8.59 -10.42
CA PHE A 287 -4.93 -7.72 -11.41
C PHE A 287 -3.52 -7.35 -10.95
N VAL A 288 -2.52 -7.70 -11.74
CA VAL A 288 -1.13 -7.29 -11.53
C VAL A 288 -0.85 -6.06 -12.38
N CYS A 289 -0.54 -4.93 -11.73
CA CYS A 289 -0.26 -3.65 -12.36
C CYS A 289 1.24 -3.37 -12.26
N MET A 290 1.90 -3.24 -13.41
CA MET A 290 3.31 -2.96 -13.48
C MET A 290 3.54 -1.44 -13.53
N PRO A 291 4.62 -0.91 -12.94
CA PRO A 291 5.03 0.47 -13.17
C PRO A 291 5.27 0.70 -14.67
N GLY A 292 4.60 1.70 -15.24
CA GLY A 292 4.76 2.12 -16.64
C GLY A 292 3.84 1.45 -17.68
N ASP A 293 2.91 0.59 -17.25
CA ASP A 293 1.85 0.01 -18.11
C ASP A 293 0.64 0.95 -18.32
#